data_AF-A0A1G1VRW9-F1
#
_entry.id   AF-A0A1G1VRW9-F1
#
_cell.length_a   1.000
_cell.length_b   1.000
_cell.length_c   1.000
_cell.angle_alpha   90.00
_cell.angle_beta   90.00
_cell.angle_gamma   90.00
#
_symmetry.space_group_name_H-M   'P 1'
#
loop_
_entity.id
_entity.type
_entity.pdbx_description
1 polymer ?
#
loop_
_entity_poly.entity_id
_entity_poly.type
_entity_poly.pdbx_seq_one_letter_code
_entity_poly.pdbx_strand_id
1 'polypeptide(L)'
;MSAEAPNHQTDRLSQVNREAIQDRRKRTQYERQFESALALLEDFGQILWWETASPEERSKGIHYLVETAAGIVPFGITSSHRKAQEKRKRGQELQNTTINLIGQHERGLKPLEIIGDQILSGIQAYFASRESAPTEVQPT
;
A
#
# COMPACT_ATOMS: atom_id res chain seq x y z
N MET A 1 -51.64 25.71 0.22
CA MET A 1 -50.55 25.33 1.14
C MET A 1 -49.67 24.34 0.38
N SER A 2 -48.53 24.79 -0.14
CA SER A 2 -47.63 23.94 -0.94
C SER A 2 -46.70 23.18 0.00
N ALA A 3 -46.75 21.86 -0.04
CA ALA A 3 -45.79 21.01 0.64
C ALA A 3 -44.47 21.05 -0.13
N GLU A 4 -43.42 21.60 0.47
CA GLU A 4 -42.04 21.47 -0.03
C GLU A 4 -41.64 19.99 -0.06
N ALA A 5 -41.26 19.52 -1.24
CA ALA A 5 -40.69 18.18 -1.39
C ALA A 5 -39.30 18.12 -0.72
N PRO A 6 -38.97 17.02 -0.02
CA PRO A 6 -37.67 16.89 0.63
C PRO A 6 -36.53 16.87 -0.40
N ASN A 7 -35.55 17.73 -0.18
CA ASN A 7 -34.42 17.99 -1.07
C ASN A 7 -33.41 16.81 -1.05
N HIS A 8 -33.73 15.73 -1.75
CA HIS A 8 -32.92 14.49 -1.83
C HIS A 8 -31.49 14.68 -2.38
N GLN A 9 -31.19 15.85 -2.97
CA GLN A 9 -29.90 16.13 -3.58
C GLN A 9 -28.84 16.57 -2.55
N THR A 10 -29.26 17.23 -1.47
CA THR A 10 -28.38 17.68 -0.37
C THR A 10 -27.92 16.51 0.50
N ASP A 11 -28.75 15.49 0.65
CA ASP A 11 -28.46 14.28 1.44
C ASP A 11 -27.37 13.42 0.78
N ARG A 12 -27.46 13.22 -0.56
CA ARG A 12 -26.45 12.48 -1.34
C ARG A 12 -25.07 13.15 -1.34
N LEU A 13 -25.01 14.48 -1.52
CA LEU A 13 -23.73 15.21 -1.48
C LEU A 13 -23.09 15.15 -0.08
N SER A 14 -23.92 15.23 0.97
CA SER A 14 -23.46 15.09 2.36
C SER A 14 -22.94 13.70 2.67
N GLN A 15 -23.56 12.66 2.11
CA GLN A 15 -23.14 11.27 2.26
C GLN A 15 -21.81 11.00 1.53
N VAL A 16 -21.68 11.42 0.27
CA VAL A 16 -20.45 11.27 -0.52
C VAL A 16 -19.27 12.01 0.12
N ASN A 17 -19.49 13.22 0.67
CA ASN A 17 -18.44 13.97 1.35
C ASN A 17 -18.04 13.32 2.69
N ARG A 18 -18.99 12.75 3.44
CA ARG A 18 -18.70 12.01 4.68
C ARG A 18 -17.92 10.72 4.39
N GLU A 19 -18.28 9.99 3.34
CA GLU A 19 -17.55 8.79 2.91
C GLU A 19 -16.12 9.14 2.47
N ALA A 20 -15.94 10.20 1.68
CA ALA A 20 -14.62 10.66 1.26
C ALA A 20 -13.73 11.11 2.44
N ILE A 21 -14.30 11.79 3.44
CA ILE A 21 -13.57 12.20 4.65
C ILE A 21 -13.20 10.99 5.52
N GLN A 22 -14.11 10.03 5.67
CA GLN A 22 -13.82 8.79 6.41
C GLN A 22 -12.74 7.96 5.71
N ASP A 23 -12.79 7.85 4.38
CA ASP A 23 -11.79 7.15 3.59
C ASP A 23 -10.42 7.81 3.68
N ARG A 24 -10.36 9.16 3.68
CA ARG A 24 -9.11 9.90 3.87
C ARG A 24 -8.52 9.67 5.27
N ARG A 25 -9.34 9.71 6.33
CA ARG A 25 -8.88 9.45 7.71
C ARG A 25 -8.36 8.02 7.89
N LYS A 26 -9.07 7.04 7.33
CA LYS A 26 -8.64 5.64 7.35
C LYS A 26 -7.34 5.44 6.58
N ARG A 27 -7.20 6.06 5.40
CA ARG A 27 -5.97 6.04 4.61
C ARG A 27 -4.77 6.58 5.40
N THR A 28 -4.91 7.73 6.05
CA THR A 28 -3.86 8.29 6.91
C THR A 28 -3.50 7.37 8.07
N GLN A 29 -4.47 6.62 8.61
CA GLN A 29 -4.18 5.64 9.66
C GLN A 29 -3.40 4.43 9.12
N TYR A 30 -3.75 3.93 7.94
CA TYR A 30 -3.03 2.84 7.27
C TYR A 30 -1.58 3.23 6.95
N GLU A 31 -1.38 4.42 6.37
CA GLU A 31 -0.05 4.96 6.05
C GLU A 31 0.82 5.07 7.31
N ARG A 32 0.29 5.66 8.40
CA ARG A 32 1.01 5.76 9.68
C ARG A 32 1.39 4.40 10.28
N GLN A 33 0.52 3.40 10.18
CA GLN A 33 0.80 2.07 10.70
C GLN A 33 1.95 1.41 9.92
N PHE A 34 1.96 1.59 8.60
CA PHE A 34 3.04 1.09 7.76
C PHE A 34 4.37 1.80 8.04
N GLU A 35 4.33 3.13 8.15
CA GLU A 35 5.49 3.96 8.51
C GLU A 35 6.05 3.58 9.89
N SER A 36 5.18 3.28 10.86
CA SER A 36 5.62 2.82 12.19
C SER A 36 6.32 1.46 12.12
N ALA A 37 5.87 0.56 11.25
CA ALA A 37 6.55 -0.72 11.03
C ALA A 37 7.91 -0.53 10.33
N LEU A 38 8.00 0.39 9.36
CA LEU A 38 9.28 0.75 8.72
C LEU A 38 10.27 1.34 9.73
N ALA A 39 9.83 2.26 10.59
CA ALA A 39 10.68 2.84 11.63
C ALA A 39 11.23 1.76 12.58
N LEU A 40 10.41 0.78 12.99
CA LEU A 40 10.88 -0.35 13.80
C LEU A 40 11.95 -1.18 13.05
N LEU A 41 11.73 -1.46 11.76
CA LEU A 41 12.70 -2.21 10.96
C LEU A 41 14.02 -1.46 10.78
N GLU A 42 13.97 -0.14 10.65
CA GLU A 42 15.14 0.75 10.60
C GLU A 42 15.90 0.74 11.93
N ASP A 43 15.19 0.89 13.06
CA ASP A 43 15.78 0.84 14.41
C ASP A 43 16.45 -0.52 14.71
N PHE A 44 15.90 -1.62 14.19
CA PHE A 44 16.48 -2.96 14.30
C PHE A 44 17.55 -3.26 13.24
N GLY A 45 17.88 -2.32 12.36
CA GLY A 45 18.90 -2.48 11.31
C GLY A 45 18.53 -3.51 10.23
N GLN A 46 17.25 -3.84 10.08
CA GLN A 46 16.76 -4.73 9.03
C GLN A 46 16.65 -4.02 7.67
N ILE A 47 16.48 -2.70 7.70
CA ILE A 47 16.52 -1.80 6.54
C ILE A 47 17.45 -0.62 6.87
N LEU A 48 17.95 0.07 5.85
CA LEU A 48 18.88 1.19 6.04
C LEU A 48 18.16 2.53 6.20
N TRP A 49 17.17 2.79 5.35
CA TRP A 49 16.30 3.96 5.40
C TRP A 49 15.07 3.74 4.52
N TRP A 50 14.08 4.63 4.62
CA TRP A 50 12.90 4.61 3.76
C TRP A 50 12.37 6.02 3.50
N GLU A 51 11.64 6.19 2.39
CA GLU A 51 10.95 7.45 2.08
C GLU A 51 9.61 7.23 1.40
N THR A 52 8.76 8.27 1.42
CA THR A 52 7.54 8.30 0.62
C THR A 52 7.85 8.53 -0.84
N ALA A 53 7.27 7.71 -1.72
CA ALA A 53 7.50 7.78 -3.15
C ALA A 53 6.97 9.09 -3.78
N SER A 54 7.62 9.50 -4.86
CA SER A 54 7.25 10.68 -5.63
C SER A 54 5.81 10.56 -6.21
N PRO A 55 5.16 11.68 -6.61
CA PRO A 55 3.85 11.62 -7.24
C PRO A 55 3.82 10.73 -8.50
N GLU A 56 4.91 10.70 -9.27
CA GLU A 56 5.03 9.86 -10.46
C GLU A 56 5.02 8.37 -10.10
N GLU A 57 5.80 7.97 -9.09
CA GLU A 57 5.83 6.59 -8.60
C GLU A 57 4.52 6.18 -7.95
N ARG A 58 3.87 7.10 -7.23
CA ARG A 58 2.52 6.88 -6.68
C ARG A 58 1.48 6.64 -7.75
N SER A 59 1.61 7.26 -8.93
CA SER A 59 0.74 6.96 -10.07
C SER A 59 0.90 5.52 -10.57
N LYS A 60 2.07 4.90 -10.33
CA LYS A 60 2.40 3.50 -10.63
C LYS A 60 2.10 2.56 -9.45
N GLY A 61 1.41 3.04 -8.41
CA GLY A 61 1.03 2.24 -7.24
C GLY A 61 2.12 2.11 -6.16
N ILE A 62 3.27 2.74 -6.33
CA ILE A 62 4.38 2.72 -5.37
C ILE A 62 4.16 3.83 -4.34
N HIS A 63 4.10 3.47 -3.06
CA HIS A 63 3.85 4.40 -1.97
C HIS A 63 5.13 4.75 -1.21
N TYR A 64 6.05 3.78 -1.09
CA TYR A 64 7.28 3.92 -0.33
C TYR A 64 8.45 3.30 -1.09
N LEU A 65 9.65 3.85 -0.87
CA LEU A 65 10.92 3.26 -1.27
C LEU A 65 11.67 2.86 -0.01
N VAL A 66 12.18 1.64 0.03
CA VAL A 66 12.86 1.07 1.20
C VAL A 66 14.27 0.65 0.77
N GLU A 67 15.29 1.26 1.36
CA GLU A 67 16.68 0.91 1.08
C GLU A 67 17.13 -0.25 1.99
N THR A 68 17.81 -1.21 1.37
CA THR A 68 18.43 -2.34 2.06
C THR A 68 19.88 -2.47 1.62
N ALA A 69 20.66 -3.34 2.26
CA ALA A 69 22.04 -3.62 1.82
C ALA A 69 22.13 -4.18 0.39
N ALA A 70 21.05 -4.76 -0.13
CA ALA A 70 20.97 -5.28 -1.50
C ALA A 70 20.46 -4.24 -2.52
N GLY A 71 19.97 -3.08 -2.05
CA GLY A 71 19.45 -1.98 -2.84
C GLY A 71 18.00 -1.59 -2.51
N ILE A 72 17.44 -0.71 -3.35
CA ILE A 72 16.13 -0.08 -3.16
C ILE A 72 15.01 -1.03 -3.56
N VAL A 73 14.05 -1.22 -2.66
CA VAL A 73 12.83 -2.00 -2.87
C VAL A 73 11.60 -1.08 -2.85
N PRO A 74 10.84 -0.99 -3.94
CA PRO A 74 9.61 -0.20 -3.96
C PRO A 74 8.46 -0.98 -3.30
N PHE A 75 7.64 -0.29 -2.50
CA PHE A 75 6.50 -0.86 -1.78
C PHE A 75 5.18 -0.18 -2.12
N GLY A 76 4.14 -1.00 -2.32
CA GLY A 76 2.75 -0.56 -2.40
C GLY A 76 2.00 -0.91 -1.12
N ILE A 77 1.01 -0.10 -0.75
CA ILE A 77 0.08 -0.43 0.34
C ILE A 77 -1.36 -0.45 -0.14
N THR A 78 -2.17 -1.31 0.47
CA THR A 78 -3.60 -1.42 0.20
C THR A 78 -4.38 -1.58 1.49
N SER A 79 -5.59 -1.03 1.48
CA SER A 79 -6.59 -1.16 2.55
C SER A 79 -7.65 -2.22 2.24
N SER A 80 -7.46 -3.03 1.19
CA SER A 80 -8.40 -4.09 0.83
C SER A 80 -7.72 -5.12 -0.04
N HIS A 81 -7.88 -6.39 0.34
CA HIS A 81 -7.42 -7.53 -0.44
C HIS A 81 -8.01 -7.55 -1.86
N ARG A 82 -9.27 -7.12 -2.03
CA ARG A 82 -9.92 -7.05 -3.34
C ARG A 82 -9.29 -5.97 -4.22
N LYS A 83 -9.02 -4.78 -3.67
CA LYS A 83 -8.35 -3.70 -4.40
C LYS A 83 -6.92 -4.10 -4.78
N ALA A 84 -6.20 -4.78 -3.88
CA ALA A 84 -4.88 -5.33 -4.16
C ALA A 84 -4.92 -6.37 -5.29
N GLN A 85 -5.87 -7.31 -5.25
CA GLN A 85 -6.04 -8.29 -6.33
C GLN A 85 -6.38 -7.62 -7.67
N GLU A 86 -7.27 -6.64 -7.70
CA GLU A 86 -7.66 -5.93 -8.93
C GLU A 86 -6.47 -5.17 -9.54
N LYS A 87 -5.65 -4.51 -8.72
CA LYS A 87 -4.46 -3.80 -9.20
C LYS A 87 -3.33 -4.74 -9.62
N ARG A 88 -3.08 -5.83 -8.89
CA ARG A 88 -2.15 -6.90 -9.30
C ARG A 88 -2.55 -7.51 -10.65
N LYS A 89 -3.84 -7.80 -10.85
CA LYS A 89 -4.37 -8.31 -12.15
C LYS A 89 -4.12 -7.35 -13.31
N ARG A 90 -4.06 -6.04 -13.05
CA ARG A 90 -3.81 -5.01 -14.06
C ARG A 90 -2.31 -4.72 -14.28
N GLY A 91 -1.41 -5.41 -13.58
CA GLY A 91 0.03 -5.13 -13.61
C GLY A 91 0.39 -3.75 -13.05
N GLN A 92 -0.51 -3.12 -12.28
CA GLN A 92 -0.37 -1.77 -11.73
C GLN A 92 0.25 -1.76 -10.34
N GLU A 93 0.59 -2.93 -9.80
CA GLU A 93 1.18 -3.09 -8.48
C GLU A 93 2.31 -4.11 -8.52
N LEU A 94 3.30 -3.89 -7.66
CA LEU A 94 4.40 -4.81 -7.44
C LEU A 94 3.85 -6.01 -6.67
N GLN A 95 3.74 -7.16 -7.33
CA GLN A 95 3.03 -8.32 -6.77
C GLN A 95 3.61 -8.76 -5.41
N ASN A 96 4.93 -8.73 -5.28
CA ASN A 96 5.65 -9.22 -4.10
C ASN A 96 5.80 -8.17 -3.00
N THR A 97 5.75 -6.88 -3.33
CA THR A 97 5.99 -5.78 -2.38
C THR A 97 4.75 -4.91 -2.17
N THR A 98 3.57 -5.44 -2.51
CA THR A 98 2.30 -4.79 -2.16
C THR A 98 1.68 -5.43 -0.93
N ILE A 99 1.60 -4.66 0.15
CA ILE A 99 1.15 -5.11 1.46
C ILE A 99 -0.30 -4.70 1.72
N ASN A 100 -1.08 -5.66 2.21
CA ASN A 100 -2.43 -5.40 2.69
C ASN A 100 -2.37 -5.14 4.21
N LEU A 101 -2.80 -3.97 4.64
CA LEU A 101 -2.69 -3.52 6.03
C LEU A 101 -3.86 -3.96 6.91
N ILE A 102 -4.91 -4.52 6.30
CA ILE A 102 -6.05 -5.12 7.00
C ILE A 102 -5.89 -6.64 7.04
N GLY A 103 -6.11 -7.25 8.21
CA GLY A 103 -6.10 -8.71 8.36
C GLY A 103 -7.24 -9.37 7.56
N GLN A 104 -7.02 -10.58 7.04
CA GLN A 104 -8.09 -11.32 6.31
C GLN A 104 -9.23 -11.77 7.23
N HIS A 105 -8.94 -11.98 8.51
CA HIS A 105 -9.90 -12.45 9.53
C HIS A 105 -10.16 -11.42 10.64
N GLU A 106 -9.41 -10.31 10.65
CA GLU A 106 -9.49 -9.28 11.68
C GLU A 106 -10.34 -8.11 11.18
N ARG A 107 -11.24 -7.60 12.03
CA ARG A 107 -12.00 -6.37 11.75
C ARG A 107 -11.15 -5.10 11.97
N GLY A 108 -9.85 -5.15 11.70
CA GLY A 108 -8.90 -4.12 12.11
C GLY A 108 -7.56 -4.13 11.38
N LEU A 109 -6.72 -3.16 11.75
CA LEU A 109 -5.33 -3.06 11.34
C LEU A 109 -4.54 -4.26 11.84
N LYS A 110 -3.60 -4.73 11.01
CA LYS A 110 -2.61 -5.72 11.46
C LYS A 110 -1.69 -5.13 12.53
N PRO A 111 -1.19 -5.97 13.47
CA PRO A 111 -0.08 -5.61 14.35
C PRO A 111 1.15 -5.16 13.55
N LEU A 112 1.97 -4.30 14.15
CA LEU A 112 3.16 -3.74 13.48
C LEU A 112 4.17 -4.83 13.12
N GLU A 113 4.31 -5.83 13.97
CA GLU A 113 5.20 -6.97 13.80
C GLU A 113 4.81 -7.77 12.56
N ILE A 114 3.51 -8.04 12.37
CA ILE A 114 3.00 -8.73 11.19
C ILE A 114 3.23 -7.90 9.92
N ILE A 115 3.09 -6.57 10.00
CA ILE A 115 3.39 -5.69 8.86
C ILE A 115 4.89 -5.73 8.55
N GLY A 116 5.74 -5.66 9.57
CA GLY A 116 7.19 -5.77 9.45
C GLY A 116 7.63 -7.07 8.79
N ASP A 117 7.12 -8.21 9.25
CA ASP A 117 7.41 -9.53 8.67
C ASP A 117 7.00 -9.60 7.18
N GLN A 118 5.90 -8.95 6.82
CA GLN A 118 5.45 -8.87 5.43
C GLN A 118 6.34 -7.96 4.58
N ILE A 119 6.88 -6.87 5.14
CA ILE A 119 7.88 -6.03 4.48
C ILE A 119 9.13 -6.86 4.20
N LEU A 120 9.66 -7.56 5.21
CA LEU A 120 10.86 -8.38 5.05
C LEU A 120 10.66 -9.52 4.03
N SER A 121 9.51 -10.20 4.10
CA SER A 121 9.14 -11.22 3.12
C SER A 121 9.03 -10.64 1.70
N GLY A 122 8.48 -9.43 1.57
CA GLY A 122 8.38 -8.71 0.30
C GLY A 122 9.74 -8.32 -0.28
N ILE A 123 10.66 -7.85 0.56
CA ILE A 123 12.06 -7.56 0.19
C ILE A 123 12.73 -8.82 -0.36
N GLN A 124 12.65 -9.93 0.36
CA GLN A 124 13.24 -11.20 -0.06
C GLN A 124 12.67 -11.68 -1.40
N ALA A 125 11.34 -11.65 -1.54
CA ALA A 125 10.67 -12.05 -2.77
C ALA A 125 10.97 -11.12 -3.96
N TYR A 126 11.20 -9.82 -3.72
CA TYR A 126 11.58 -8.86 -4.76
C TYR A 126 12.94 -9.24 -5.37
N PHE A 127 13.96 -9.45 -4.54
CA PHE A 127 15.29 -9.80 -5.03
C PHE A 127 15.34 -11.19 -5.66
N ALA A 128 14.70 -12.19 -5.05
CA ALA A 128 14.62 -13.54 -5.63
C ALA A 128 13.98 -13.54 -7.03
N SER A 129 12.98 -12.69 -7.26
CA SER A 129 12.33 -12.56 -8.58
C SER A 129 13.22 -11.91 -9.63
N ARG A 130 14.19 -11.06 -9.23
CA ARG A 130 15.15 -10.43 -10.12
C ARG A 130 16.31 -11.34 -10.48
N GLU A 131 16.76 -12.16 -9.55
CA GLU A 131 17.79 -13.18 -9.80
C GLU A 131 17.26 -14.30 -10.71
N SER A 132 15.95 -14.56 -10.66
CA SER A 132 15.29 -15.58 -11.48
C SER A 132 14.83 -15.08 -12.86
N ALA A 133 14.96 -13.78 -13.14
CA ALA A 133 14.61 -13.25 -14.45
C ALA A 133 15.65 -13.75 -15.48
N PRO A 134 15.23 -14.44 -16.56
CA PRO A 134 16.18 -14.97 -17.53
C PRO A 134 16.96 -13.82 -18.14
N THR A 135 18.29 -13.92 -18.11
CA THR A 135 19.20 -13.05 -18.85
C THR A 135 18.70 -12.96 -20.29
N GLU A 136 18.26 -11.78 -20.72
CA GLU A 136 17.98 -11.51 -22.12
C GLU A 136 19.23 -11.88 -22.93
N VAL A 137 19.15 -12.99 -23.65
CA VAL A 137 20.16 -13.37 -24.62
C VAL A 137 20.04 -12.34 -25.74
N GLN A 138 20.94 -11.35 -25.76
CA GLN A 138 21.01 -10.39 -26.85
C GLN A 138 21.16 -11.18 -28.17
N PRO A 139 20.32 -10.93 -29.19
CA PRO A 139 20.53 -11.54 -30.50
C PRO A 139 21.80 -10.95 -31.11
N THR A 140 22.80 -11.81 -31.33
CA THR A 140 23.97 -11.55 -32.19
C THR A 140 23.58 -11.39 -33.65
#